data_AF-A0A9W8XDF9-F1
#
_entry.id   AF-A0A9W8XDF9-F1
#
_cell.length_a   1.000
_cell.length_b   1.000
_cell.length_c   1.000
_cell.angle_alpha   90.00
_cell.angle_beta   90.00
_cell.angle_gamma   90.00
#
_symmetry.space_group_name_H-M   'P 1'
#
loop_
_entity.id
_entity.type
_entity.pdbx_description
1 polymer ?
#
loop_
_entity_poly.entity_id
_entity_poly.type
_entity_poly.pdbx_seq_one_letter_code
_entity_poly.pdbx_strand_id
1 'polypeptide(L)'
;MARIMGIHEKPWQTKVAQSLDNMVLEEQKRAWWAIVNLDRFISLCHGETLLATEDPEISDKLPIEDLLWSEGSEQEELAALIAAAPSLDTPSNVTLGQMARECQVSHIIGRLTRHMSNPTLDPEFNREECHQIERTLRAYVPLLAEEELKTGKYCGAFAMCNK
;
A
#
# COMPACT_ATOMS: atom_id res chain seq x y z
N MET A 1 12.30 2.74 16.09
CA MET A 1 11.56 1.57 16.62
C MET A 1 11.19 0.56 15.52
N ALA A 2 10.62 0.96 14.37
CA ALA A 2 10.23 0.03 13.30
C ALA A 2 11.38 -0.84 12.75
N ARG A 3 12.59 -0.27 12.57
CA ARG A 3 13.80 -1.03 12.19
C ARG A 3 14.18 -2.12 13.21
N ILE A 4 14.04 -1.83 14.50
CA ILE A 4 14.35 -2.77 15.59
C ILE A 4 13.32 -3.91 15.61
N MET A 5 12.09 -3.63 15.19
CA MET A 5 11.02 -4.62 15.09
C MET A 5 11.02 -5.37 13.74
N GLY A 6 12.01 -5.18 12.87
CA GLY A 6 12.09 -5.88 11.59
C GLY A 6 11.07 -5.43 10.54
N ILE A 7 10.32 -4.35 10.76
CA ILE A 7 9.25 -3.90 9.83
C ILE A 7 9.80 -3.48 8.46
N HIS A 8 11.08 -3.15 8.37
CA HIS A 8 11.76 -2.89 7.10
C HIS A 8 12.04 -4.15 6.28
N GLU A 9 11.98 -5.34 6.89
CA GLU A 9 12.19 -6.61 6.21
C GLU A 9 10.94 -6.97 5.41
N LYS A 10 11.14 -7.28 4.12
CA LYS A 10 10.06 -7.69 3.21
C LYS A 10 10.29 -9.15 2.80
N PRO A 11 9.98 -10.12 3.68
CA PRO A 11 10.26 -11.53 3.45
C PRO A 11 9.61 -12.07 2.17
N TRP A 12 8.45 -11.54 1.77
CA TRP A 12 7.75 -11.89 0.52
C TRP A 12 8.47 -11.46 -0.76
N GLN A 13 9.53 -10.64 -0.68
CA GLN A 13 10.38 -10.26 -1.81
C GLN A 13 11.76 -10.94 -1.78
N THR A 14 12.11 -11.63 -0.70
CA THR A 14 13.43 -12.23 -0.51
C THR A 14 13.46 -13.65 -1.09
N LYS A 15 14.64 -14.18 -1.46
CA LYS A 15 14.79 -15.58 -1.91
C LYS A 15 14.27 -16.63 -0.90
N VAL A 16 14.16 -16.27 0.38
CA VAL A 16 13.55 -17.07 1.46
C VAL A 16 12.06 -17.33 1.23
N ALA A 17 11.38 -16.51 0.41
CA ALA A 17 10.01 -16.74 -0.03
C ALA A 17 9.80 -18.10 -0.70
N GLN A 18 10.87 -18.74 -1.23
CA GLN A 18 10.77 -20.03 -1.90
C GLN A 18 10.49 -21.22 -0.94
N SER A 19 10.63 -21.03 0.39
CA SER A 19 10.41 -22.11 1.38
C SER A 19 9.22 -21.88 2.32
N LEU A 20 8.60 -20.70 2.30
CA LEU A 20 7.42 -20.40 3.11
C LEU A 20 6.14 -20.67 2.32
N ASP A 21 5.07 -21.00 3.04
CA ASP A 21 3.74 -21.08 2.46
C ASP A 21 3.34 -19.71 1.87
N ASN A 22 2.87 -19.71 0.62
CA ASN A 22 2.41 -18.51 -0.09
C ASN A 22 1.37 -17.74 0.73
N MET A 23 0.52 -18.46 1.45
CA MET A 23 -0.49 -17.87 2.34
C MET A 23 0.17 -17.00 3.43
N VAL A 24 1.23 -17.49 4.06
CA VAL A 24 1.97 -16.77 5.11
C VAL A 24 2.66 -15.54 4.54
N LEU A 25 3.25 -15.65 3.34
CA LEU A 25 3.91 -14.53 2.68
C LEU A 25 2.94 -13.42 2.28
N GLU A 26 1.76 -13.79 1.76
CA GLU A 26 0.71 -12.84 1.46
C GLU A 26 0.25 -12.12 2.73
N GLU A 27 0.07 -12.85 3.82
CA GLU A 27 -0.44 -12.25 5.04
C GLU A 27 0.59 -11.35 5.74
N GLN A 28 1.88 -11.69 5.64
CA GLN A 28 2.97 -10.79 6.05
C GLN A 28 2.98 -9.50 5.22
N LYS A 29 2.78 -9.60 3.91
CA LYS A 29 2.72 -8.45 2.99
C LYS A 29 1.53 -7.55 3.33
N ARG A 30 0.35 -8.14 3.54
CA ARG A 30 -0.87 -7.42 3.96
C ARG A 30 -0.67 -6.72 5.30
N ALA A 31 -0.12 -7.42 6.29
CA ALA A 31 0.18 -6.83 7.60
C ALA A 31 1.14 -5.64 7.49
N TRP A 32 2.19 -5.75 6.68
CA TRP A 32 3.12 -4.65 6.46
C TRP A 32 2.46 -3.44 5.81
N TRP A 33 1.68 -3.65 4.74
CA TRP A 33 0.95 -2.58 4.07
C TRP A 33 -0.09 -1.93 4.99
N ALA A 34 -0.76 -2.71 5.85
CA ALA A 34 -1.69 -2.17 6.85
C ALA A 34 -0.97 -1.24 7.84
N ILE A 35 0.24 -1.61 8.30
CA ILE A 35 1.06 -0.74 9.17
C ILE A 35 1.44 0.54 8.43
N VAL A 36 1.89 0.45 7.17
CA VAL A 36 2.21 1.62 6.35
C VAL A 36 0.99 2.53 6.20
N ASN A 37 -0.17 1.98 5.84
CA ASN A 37 -1.39 2.77 5.66
C ASN A 37 -1.79 3.51 6.94
N LEU A 38 -1.74 2.82 8.08
CA LEU A 38 -2.04 3.42 9.39
C LEU A 38 -1.04 4.52 9.76
N ASP A 39 0.26 4.29 9.56
CA ASP A 39 1.31 5.28 9.84
C ASP A 39 1.07 6.55 9.01
N ARG A 40 0.82 6.41 7.70
CA ARG A 40 0.53 7.54 6.80
C ARG A 40 -0.76 8.28 7.17
N PHE A 41 -1.81 7.54 7.55
CA PHE A 41 -3.08 8.14 7.98
C PHE A 41 -2.93 8.94 9.28
N ILE A 42 -2.27 8.38 10.30
CA ILE A 42 -2.03 9.06 11.57
C ILE A 42 -1.20 10.32 11.35
N SER A 43 -0.14 10.25 10.54
CA SER A 43 0.68 11.40 10.21
C SER A 43 -0.11 12.52 9.53
N LEU A 44 -1.01 12.20 8.59
CA LEU A 44 -1.90 13.19 7.99
C LEU A 44 -2.82 13.86 9.00
N CYS A 45 -3.45 13.08 9.89
CA CYS A 45 -4.40 13.62 10.87
C CYS A 45 -3.74 14.55 11.89
N HIS A 46 -2.49 14.30 12.26
CA HIS A 46 -1.78 15.04 13.31
C HIS A 46 -0.81 16.08 12.74
N GLY A 47 -0.61 16.12 11.41
CA GLY A 47 0.41 16.95 10.78
C GLY A 47 1.83 16.54 11.17
N GLU A 48 2.01 15.30 11.63
CA GLU A 48 3.31 14.77 12.00
C GLU A 48 4.10 14.38 10.76
N THR A 49 5.38 14.70 10.77
CA THR A 49 6.27 14.55 9.62
C THR A 49 7.19 13.33 9.74
N LEU A 50 7.27 12.76 10.94
CA LEU A 50 8.12 11.62 11.26
C LEU A 50 7.33 10.32 11.09
N LEU A 51 7.44 9.74 9.90
CA LEU A 51 6.85 8.44 9.58
C LEU A 51 7.57 7.34 10.38
N ALA A 52 6.82 6.47 11.05
CA ALA A 52 7.36 5.35 11.79
C ALA A 52 7.93 4.26 10.86
N THR A 53 7.36 4.11 9.65
CA THR A 53 7.83 3.17 8.62
C THR A 53 8.63 3.88 7.53
N GLU A 54 9.56 3.15 6.94
CA GLU A 54 10.21 3.58 5.69
C GLU A 54 9.19 3.68 4.56
N ASP A 55 9.55 4.42 3.51
CA ASP A 55 8.67 4.50 2.35
C ASP A 55 8.73 3.25 1.50
N PRO A 56 7.58 2.80 0.98
CA PRO A 56 7.53 1.76 -0.02
C PRO A 56 8.32 2.12 -1.28
N GLU A 57 8.94 1.12 -1.87
CA GLU A 57 9.59 1.18 -3.18
C GLU A 57 8.56 0.95 -4.29
N ILE A 58 8.78 1.53 -5.47
CA ILE A 58 7.89 1.37 -6.62
C ILE A 58 7.75 -0.09 -7.09
N SER A 59 8.76 -0.91 -6.81
CA SER A 59 8.81 -2.35 -7.07
C SER A 59 8.06 -3.18 -6.02
N ASP A 60 7.58 -2.56 -4.94
CA ASP A 60 6.90 -3.27 -3.86
C ASP A 60 5.62 -3.92 -4.36
N LYS A 61 5.50 -5.22 -4.07
CA LYS A 61 4.31 -5.99 -4.42
C LYS A 61 3.13 -5.52 -3.57
N LEU A 62 2.01 -5.29 -4.22
CA LEU A 62 0.75 -4.95 -3.60
C LEU A 62 0.05 -6.22 -3.11
N PRO A 63 -0.85 -6.11 -2.12
CA PRO A 63 -1.77 -7.19 -1.74
C PRO A 63 -2.61 -7.68 -2.92
N ILE A 64 -2.94 -8.96 -2.94
CA ILE A 64 -3.95 -9.48 -3.87
C ILE A 64 -5.36 -9.01 -3.45
N GLU A 65 -6.33 -9.16 -4.35
CA GLU A 65 -7.70 -8.70 -4.10
C GLU A 65 -8.37 -9.43 -2.92
N ASP A 66 -9.00 -8.67 -2.03
CA ASP A 66 -9.57 -9.15 -0.77
C ASP A 66 -10.63 -10.25 -0.95
N LEU A 67 -11.45 -10.14 -2.00
CA LEU A 67 -12.48 -11.14 -2.28
C LEU A 67 -11.85 -12.48 -2.69
N LEU A 68 -10.85 -12.43 -3.59
CA LEU A 68 -10.11 -13.61 -4.04
C LEU A 68 -9.32 -14.29 -2.90
N TRP A 69 -8.89 -13.50 -1.91
CA TRP A 69 -8.32 -13.99 -0.66
C TRP A 69 -9.36 -14.63 0.27
N SER A 70 -10.52 -14.00 0.42
CA SER A 70 -11.54 -14.40 1.40
C SER A 70 -12.41 -15.59 0.97
N GLU A 71 -12.57 -15.83 -0.33
CA GLU A 71 -13.55 -16.81 -0.85
C GLU A 71 -13.04 -18.26 -0.91
N GLY A 72 -11.89 -18.57 -0.29
CA GLY A 72 -11.43 -19.96 -0.15
C GLY A 72 -11.05 -20.60 -1.49
N SER A 73 -10.45 -19.82 -2.38
CA SER A 73 -9.90 -20.25 -3.67
C SER A 73 -8.99 -21.47 -3.50
N GLU A 74 -8.98 -22.36 -4.50
CA GLU A 74 -8.08 -23.52 -4.50
C GLU A 74 -6.62 -23.07 -4.34
N GLN A 75 -5.82 -23.84 -3.58
CA GLN A 75 -4.48 -23.41 -3.16
C GLN A 75 -3.53 -23.10 -4.33
N GLU A 76 -3.69 -23.79 -5.47
CA GLU A 76 -2.92 -23.54 -6.69
C GLU A 76 -3.28 -22.23 -7.38
N GLU A 77 -4.56 -21.88 -7.42
CA GLU A 77 -5.05 -20.62 -7.99
C GLU A 77 -4.58 -19.44 -7.14
N LEU A 78 -4.67 -19.58 -5.80
CA LEU A 78 -4.20 -18.57 -4.87
C LEU A 78 -2.68 -18.34 -4.98
N ALA A 79 -1.90 -19.41 -5.11
CA ALA A 79 -0.46 -19.33 -5.33
C ALA A 79 -0.11 -18.55 -6.62
N ALA A 80 -0.84 -18.80 -7.70
CA ALA A 80 -0.66 -18.09 -8.97
C ALA A 80 -0.98 -16.59 -8.84
N LEU A 81 -2.07 -16.23 -8.14
CA LEU A 81 -2.44 -14.84 -7.88
C LEU A 81 -1.38 -14.10 -7.05
N ILE A 82 -0.85 -14.74 -6.01
CA ILE A 82 0.21 -14.17 -5.15
C ILE A 82 1.49 -13.95 -5.96
N ALA A 83 1.87 -14.90 -6.80
CA ALA A 83 3.04 -14.78 -7.67
C ALA A 83 2.88 -13.68 -8.73
N ALA A 84 1.65 -13.50 -9.24
CA ALA A 84 1.31 -12.50 -10.24
C ALA A 84 0.94 -11.12 -9.63
N ALA A 85 1.13 -10.95 -8.32
CA ALA A 85 0.71 -9.73 -7.63
C ALA A 85 1.28 -8.45 -8.30
N PRO A 86 0.45 -7.41 -8.49
CA PRO A 86 0.87 -6.15 -9.07
C PRO A 86 1.89 -5.46 -8.16
N SER A 87 2.70 -4.57 -8.72
CA SER A 87 3.62 -3.70 -7.97
C SER A 87 3.04 -2.30 -7.75
N LEU A 88 3.64 -1.54 -6.86
CA LEU A 88 3.19 -0.19 -6.50
C LEU A 88 3.11 0.77 -7.70
N ASP A 89 4.02 0.61 -8.67
CA ASP A 89 4.04 1.34 -9.94
C ASP A 89 2.91 0.97 -10.92
N THR A 90 2.06 0.00 -10.57
CA THR A 90 0.93 -0.40 -11.41
C THR A 90 0.06 0.82 -11.76
N PRO A 91 -0.16 1.11 -13.05
CA PRO A 91 -0.91 2.29 -13.47
C PRO A 91 -2.32 2.36 -12.88
N SER A 92 -2.80 3.57 -12.61
CA SER A 92 -4.10 3.80 -11.97
C SER A 92 -5.30 3.34 -12.82
N ASN A 93 -5.13 3.17 -14.13
CA ASN A 93 -6.15 2.62 -15.03
C ASN A 93 -6.25 1.08 -14.99
N VAL A 94 -5.35 0.39 -14.27
CA VAL A 94 -5.45 -1.03 -14.00
C VAL A 94 -6.34 -1.23 -12.77
N THR A 95 -7.32 -2.13 -12.89
CA THR A 95 -8.19 -2.51 -11.77
C THR A 95 -7.38 -3.28 -10.73
N LEU A 96 -7.48 -2.86 -9.48
CA LEU A 96 -6.82 -3.47 -8.34
C LEU A 96 -7.85 -3.71 -7.23
N GLY A 97 -7.53 -4.64 -6.32
CA GLY A 97 -8.29 -4.77 -5.08
C GLY A 97 -8.19 -3.51 -4.23
N GLN A 98 -9.21 -3.27 -3.39
CA GLN A 98 -9.30 -2.08 -2.55
C GLN A 98 -8.05 -1.86 -1.69
N MET A 99 -7.59 -2.89 -0.96
CA MET A 99 -6.40 -2.77 -0.12
C MET A 99 -5.18 -2.35 -0.94
N ALA A 100 -4.99 -2.91 -2.14
CA ALA A 100 -3.90 -2.52 -3.04
C ALA A 100 -4.02 -1.06 -3.49
N ARG A 101 -5.23 -0.55 -3.74
CA ARG A 101 -5.43 0.86 -4.07
C ARG A 101 -5.10 1.77 -2.89
N GLU A 102 -5.53 1.40 -1.68
CA GLU A 102 -5.21 2.14 -0.46
C GLU A 102 -3.68 2.23 -0.26
N CYS A 103 -2.95 1.15 -0.52
CA CYS A 103 -1.48 1.12 -0.49
C CYS A 103 -0.86 2.15 -1.46
N GLN A 104 -1.36 2.25 -2.69
CA GLN A 104 -0.91 3.25 -3.66
C GLN A 104 -1.15 4.68 -3.17
N VAL A 105 -2.34 4.94 -2.61
CA VAL A 105 -2.70 6.25 -2.06
C VAL A 105 -1.83 6.60 -0.86
N SER A 106 -1.63 5.66 0.07
CA SER A 106 -0.77 5.84 1.24
C SER A 106 0.69 6.12 0.86
N HIS A 107 1.20 5.52 -0.22
CA HIS A 107 2.51 5.88 -0.76
C HIS A 107 2.56 7.34 -1.23
N ILE A 108 1.55 7.80 -2.00
CA ILE A 108 1.49 9.20 -2.46
C ILE A 108 1.40 10.17 -1.27
N ILE A 109 0.64 9.82 -0.25
CA ILE A 109 0.54 10.56 1.01
C ILE A 109 1.92 10.66 1.69
N GLY A 110 2.67 9.56 1.77
CA GLY A 110 4.04 9.58 2.32
C GLY A 110 4.95 10.55 1.57
N ARG A 111 4.85 10.56 0.23
CA ARG A 111 5.56 11.53 -0.61
C ARG A 111 5.16 12.98 -0.32
N LEU A 112 3.86 13.25 -0.21
CA LEU A 112 3.35 14.58 0.13
C LEU A 112 3.84 15.04 1.51
N THR A 113 3.74 14.18 2.53
CA THR A 113 4.22 14.49 3.88
C THR A 113 5.71 14.79 3.86
N ARG A 114 6.55 14.00 3.18
CA ARG A 114 7.98 14.31 3.04
C ARG A 114 8.21 15.62 2.30
N HIS A 115 7.51 15.84 1.20
CA HIS A 115 7.63 17.05 0.39
C HIS A 115 7.37 18.32 1.23
N MET A 116 6.34 18.30 2.08
CA MET A 116 6.01 19.41 2.98
C MET A 116 7.02 19.60 4.10
N SER A 117 7.66 18.52 4.55
CA SER A 117 8.45 18.52 5.79
C SER A 117 9.94 18.68 5.55
N ASN A 118 10.43 18.20 4.41
CA ASN A 118 11.84 18.18 4.05
C ASN A 118 12.00 18.49 2.56
N PRO A 119 11.62 19.71 2.12
CA PRO A 119 11.78 20.12 0.74
C PRO A 119 13.27 20.17 0.36
N THR A 120 13.57 19.96 -0.92
CA THR A 120 14.94 20.08 -1.42
C THR A 120 15.35 21.56 -1.50
N LEU A 121 16.65 21.83 -1.70
CA LEU A 121 17.14 23.19 -1.95
C LEU A 121 16.78 23.74 -3.34
N ASP A 122 16.24 22.90 -4.24
CA ASP A 122 15.85 23.27 -5.60
C ASP A 122 14.34 23.62 -5.64
N PRO A 123 13.97 24.91 -5.77
CA PRO A 123 12.57 25.33 -5.77
C PRO A 123 11.81 24.83 -7.00
N GLU A 124 12.47 24.65 -8.14
CA GLU A 124 11.82 24.21 -9.37
C GLU A 124 11.52 22.71 -9.30
N PHE A 125 12.45 21.92 -8.77
CA PHE A 125 12.20 20.51 -8.45
C PHE A 125 11.01 20.36 -7.50
N ASN A 126 10.98 21.13 -6.41
CA ASN A 126 9.87 21.07 -5.45
C ASN A 126 8.53 21.45 -6.11
N ARG A 127 8.51 22.47 -6.96
CA ARG A 127 7.31 22.88 -7.70
C ARG A 127 6.78 21.76 -8.61
N GLU A 128 7.68 21.14 -9.37
CA GLU A 128 7.31 20.03 -10.26
C GLU A 128 6.83 18.81 -9.46
N GLU A 129 7.52 18.46 -8.36
CA GLU A 129 7.08 17.38 -7.49
C GLU A 129 5.67 17.61 -6.93
N CYS A 130 5.39 18.83 -6.44
CA CYS A 130 4.07 19.20 -5.94
C CYS A 130 2.99 19.04 -7.02
N HIS A 131 3.25 19.52 -8.25
CA HIS A 131 2.33 19.34 -9.38
C HIS A 131 2.10 17.87 -9.73
N GLN A 132 3.14 17.04 -9.70
CA GLN A 132 2.99 15.61 -9.98
C GLN A 132 2.20 14.89 -8.89
N ILE A 133 2.42 15.22 -7.62
CA ILE A 133 1.64 14.68 -6.49
C ILE A 133 0.17 15.09 -6.63
N GLU A 134 -0.11 16.37 -6.87
CA GLU A 134 -1.47 16.88 -7.03
C GLU A 134 -2.19 16.21 -8.20
N ARG A 135 -1.55 16.12 -9.37
CA ARG A 135 -2.08 15.47 -10.55
C ARG A 135 -2.40 14.00 -10.28
N THR A 136 -1.52 13.29 -9.58
CA THR A 136 -1.71 11.89 -9.24
C THR A 136 -2.89 11.73 -8.29
N LEU A 137 -2.96 12.49 -7.19
CA LEU A 137 -4.08 12.45 -6.26
C LEU A 137 -5.42 12.73 -6.96
N ARG A 138 -5.48 13.75 -7.82
CA ARG A 138 -6.68 14.07 -8.61
C ARG A 138 -7.12 12.91 -9.53
N ALA A 139 -6.17 12.13 -10.05
CA ALA A 139 -6.48 10.96 -10.86
C ALA A 139 -7.06 9.79 -10.03
N TYR A 140 -6.68 9.68 -8.76
CA TYR A 140 -7.18 8.63 -7.86
C TYR A 140 -8.56 8.93 -7.27
N VAL A 141 -8.93 10.20 -7.04
CA VAL A 141 -10.24 10.57 -6.48
C VAL A 141 -11.44 9.90 -7.18
N PRO A 142 -11.61 9.96 -8.51
CA PRO A 142 -12.73 9.30 -9.17
C PRO A 142 -12.65 7.77 -9.09
N LEU A 143 -11.43 7.20 -9.14
CA LEU A 143 -11.23 5.76 -9.04
C LEU A 143 -11.67 5.23 -7.67
N LEU A 144 -11.30 5.93 -6.60
CA LEU A 144 -11.69 5.57 -5.24
C LEU A 144 -13.19 5.67 -5.03
N ALA A 145 -13.85 6.69 -5.59
CA ALA A 145 -15.31 6.82 -5.50
C ALA A 145 -16.03 5.68 -6.25
N GLU A 146 -15.54 5.29 -7.43
CA GLU A 146 -16.09 4.17 -8.19
C GLU A 146 -15.82 2.81 -7.54
N GLU A 147 -14.65 2.65 -6.92
CA GLU A 147 -14.27 1.45 -6.18
C GLU A 147 -15.09 1.33 -4.88
N GLU A 148 -15.23 2.40 -4.08
CA GLU A 148 -16.04 2.42 -2.85
C GLU A 148 -17.52 2.01 -3.12
N LEU A 149 -18.08 2.44 -4.25
CA LEU A 149 -19.44 2.05 -4.66
C LEU A 149 -19.58 0.57 -5.01
N LYS A 150 -18.49 -0.10 -5.40
CA LYS A 150 -18.46 -1.54 -5.72
C LYS A 150 -18.21 -2.38 -4.46
N THR A 151 -17.42 -1.87 -3.51
CA THR A 151 -17.00 -2.59 -2.31
C THR A 151 -17.92 -2.30 -1.11
N GLY A 152 -19.19 -2.66 -1.22
CA GLY A 152 -20.16 -2.65 -0.09
C GLY A 152 -19.85 -3.64 1.04
N LYS A 153 -18.62 -4.14 1.17
CA LYS A 153 -18.19 -5.10 2.19
C LYS A 153 -16.85 -4.67 2.76
N TYR A 154 -16.91 -3.79 3.75
CA TYR A 154 -15.74 -3.50 4.58
C TYR A 154 -15.36 -4.75 5.40
N CYS A 155 -14.67 -5.72 4.82
CA CYS A 155 -14.18 -6.89 5.56
C CYS A 155 -12.78 -6.66 6.12
N GLY A 156 -11.84 -6.09 5.35
CA GLY A 156 -10.45 -5.92 5.81
C GLY A 156 -10.28 -4.88 6.93
N ALA A 157 -10.75 -3.66 6.73
CA ALA A 157 -10.61 -2.57 7.71
C ALA A 157 -11.44 -2.79 8.99
N PHE A 158 -12.65 -3.36 8.88
CA PHE A 158 -13.46 -3.66 10.07
C PHE A 158 -13.00 -4.92 10.81
N ALA A 159 -12.43 -5.93 10.14
CA ALA A 159 -11.87 -7.10 10.83
C ALA A 159 -10.70 -6.73 11.75
N MET A 160 -9.93 -5.69 11.41
CA MET A 160 -8.87 -5.17 12.29
C MET A 160 -9.42 -4.43 13.52
N CYS A 161 -10.67 -3.94 13.47
CA CYS A 161 -11.25 -3.08 14.50
C CYS A 161 -12.38 -3.71 15.33
N ASN A 162 -12.92 -4.87 14.93
CA ASN A 162 -13.94 -5.58 15.70
C ASN A 162 -13.36 -6.87 16.30
N LYS A 163 -13.19 -6.86 17.63
CA LYS A 163 -13.17 -8.06 18.45
C LYS A 163 -14.58 -8.41 18.90
#